data_AF-A0A5C6X5B2-F1
#
_entry.id   AF-A0A5C6X5B2-F1
#
_cell.length_a   1.000
_cell.length_b   1.000
_cell.length_c   1.000
_cell.angle_alpha   90.00
_cell.angle_beta   90.00
_cell.angle_gamma   90.00
#
_symmetry.space_group_name_H-M   'P 1'
#
loop_
_entity.id
_entity.type
_entity.pdbx_description
1 polymer ?
#
loop_
_entity_poly.entity_id
_entity_poly.type
_entity_poly.pdbx_seq_one_letter_code
_entity_poly.pdbx_strand_id
1 'polypeptide(L)'
;MSDDFWNKRASILQYHGELHRKKRQGQSIKRSTARTNDELYREAVEHTGHLSFSSLLRQYNIETKFANLTSNDILAATGIGVLGALTAVWTSALGRKVEPKLWANYDRNHPSDYFTGKDHRYPFGHDVLNINQKLPPGFIWRGRDVGGKSLIQMVNHAYPVSSGNPAAQALSSTTHLLVHWLRDFITPAGLPLPGSSRFTKWTKNVLNTCGYSSNNALMDTLGREFGTLHASDFTSIGLIKILNKGYITQQASIYSPDRFQIFDRQIKVISYGSCIIAQMAILMPIIIKDPQVRRKVDGAKLNLIMLGLFGKSVVDLMMLSEKEHQQILRNYEKSINTLLNSERSFEEWIKSLDS
;
A
#
# COMPACT_ATOMS: atom_id res chain seq x y z
N MET A 1 36.24 -11.35 11.04
CA MET A 1 36.45 -12.62 11.78
C MET A 1 36.16 -13.77 10.82
N SER A 2 37.00 -14.80 10.78
CA SER A 2 36.86 -15.92 9.83
C SER A 2 35.84 -16.95 10.31
N ASP A 3 35.27 -17.72 9.38
CA ASP A 3 34.37 -18.85 9.68
C ASP A 3 35.02 -19.89 10.60
N ASP A 4 36.34 -20.06 10.49
CA ASP A 4 37.15 -20.93 11.35
C ASP A 4 37.05 -20.54 12.83
N PHE A 5 37.09 -19.23 13.14
CA PHE A 5 36.96 -18.75 14.51
C PHE A 5 35.59 -19.11 15.12
N TRP A 6 34.50 -18.92 14.36
CA TRP A 6 33.15 -19.20 14.83
C TRP A 6 32.87 -20.70 14.96
N ASN A 7 33.36 -21.52 14.05
CA ASN A 7 33.26 -22.97 14.13
C ASN A 7 34.03 -23.54 15.33
N LYS A 8 35.22 -22.97 15.61
CA LYS A 8 35.99 -23.30 16.83
C LYS A 8 35.19 -22.97 18.09
N ARG A 9 34.60 -21.79 18.14
CA ARG A 9 33.79 -21.39 19.30
C ARG A 9 32.52 -22.23 19.45
N ALA A 10 31.85 -22.57 18.35
CA ALA A 10 30.66 -23.42 18.34
C ALA A 10 30.93 -24.81 18.93
N SER A 11 32.05 -25.43 18.56
CA SER A 11 32.45 -26.76 19.05
C SER A 11 32.75 -26.72 20.56
N ILE A 12 33.49 -25.70 21.02
CA ILE A 12 33.76 -25.46 22.45
C ILE A 12 32.44 -25.27 23.24
N LEU A 13 31.51 -24.51 22.68
CA LEU A 13 30.23 -24.23 23.32
C LEU A 13 29.37 -25.48 23.50
N GLN A 14 29.27 -26.30 22.46
CA GLN A 14 28.57 -27.58 22.52
C GLN A 14 29.18 -28.51 23.57
N TYR A 15 30.52 -28.56 23.65
CA TYR A 15 31.25 -29.33 24.65
C TYR A 15 30.89 -28.90 26.08
N HIS A 16 30.93 -27.60 26.37
CA HIS A 16 30.52 -27.09 27.68
C HIS A 16 29.04 -27.39 27.97
N GLY A 17 28.15 -27.28 26.99
CA GLY A 17 26.74 -27.64 27.13
C GLY A 17 26.54 -29.09 27.55
N GLU A 18 27.25 -30.02 26.92
CA GLU A 18 27.17 -31.44 27.29
C GLU A 18 27.72 -31.73 28.70
N LEU A 19 28.86 -31.14 29.05
CA LEU A 19 29.44 -31.30 30.39
C LEU A 19 28.47 -30.81 31.46
N HIS A 20 27.83 -29.65 31.25
CA HIS A 20 26.81 -29.13 32.17
C HIS A 20 25.59 -30.05 32.27
N ARG A 21 25.12 -30.62 31.16
CA ARG A 21 24.00 -31.57 31.16
C ARG A 21 24.34 -32.84 31.95
N LYS A 22 25.54 -33.40 31.75
CA LYS A 22 26.04 -34.56 32.50
C LYS A 22 26.16 -34.27 33.99
N LYS A 23 26.56 -33.04 34.36
CA LYS A 23 26.63 -32.58 35.76
C LYS A 23 25.27 -32.63 36.43
N ARG A 24 24.25 -32.10 35.76
CA ARG A 24 22.86 -32.07 36.25
C ARG A 24 22.25 -33.46 36.38
N GLN A 25 22.69 -34.40 35.55
CA GLN A 25 22.29 -35.81 35.60
C GLN A 25 23.07 -36.62 36.64
N GLY A 26 23.90 -35.98 37.48
CA GLY A 26 24.65 -36.62 38.55
C GLY A 26 25.84 -37.46 38.06
N GLN A 27 26.24 -37.32 36.79
CA GLN A 27 27.37 -38.06 36.24
C GLN A 27 28.71 -37.42 36.61
N SER A 28 29.71 -38.25 36.89
CA SER A 28 31.09 -37.80 37.11
C SER A 28 31.66 -37.19 35.83
N ILE A 29 32.23 -36.00 35.95
CA ILE A 29 32.79 -35.26 34.82
C ILE A 29 34.29 -35.13 35.05
N LYS A 30 35.10 -35.53 34.06
CA LYS A 30 36.50 -35.16 34.01
C LYS A 30 36.61 -33.65 33.78
N ARG A 31 37.34 -32.96 34.67
CA ARG A 31 37.69 -31.55 34.44
C ARG A 31 38.57 -31.45 33.20
N SER A 32 38.28 -30.48 32.34
CA SER A 32 39.15 -30.16 31.20
C SER A 32 40.55 -29.79 31.70
N THR A 33 41.55 -30.23 30.95
CA THR A 33 42.97 -29.95 31.21
C THR A 33 43.53 -28.85 30.32
N ALA A 34 42.73 -28.34 29.37
CA ALA A 34 43.14 -27.32 28.42
C ALA A 34 43.49 -25.99 29.10
N ARG A 35 44.59 -25.38 28.68
CA ARG A 35 45.07 -24.08 29.16
C ARG A 35 44.95 -22.97 28.10
N THR A 36 44.77 -23.34 26.83
CA THR A 36 44.57 -22.40 25.72
C THR A 36 43.26 -22.68 24.97
N ASN A 37 42.74 -21.69 24.23
CA ASN A 37 41.52 -21.86 23.43
C ASN A 37 41.68 -22.92 22.32
N ASP A 38 42.88 -23.10 21.76
CA ASP A 38 43.14 -24.12 20.73
C ASP A 38 43.25 -25.53 21.31
N GLU A 39 43.72 -25.66 22.56
CA GLU A 39 43.67 -26.93 23.32
C GLU A 39 42.23 -27.27 23.70
N LEU A 40 41.45 -26.28 24.14
CA LEU A 40 40.05 -26.44 24.50
C LEU A 40 39.20 -26.81 23.28
N TYR A 41 39.50 -26.24 22.11
CA TYR A 41 38.88 -26.62 20.84
C TYR A 41 39.20 -28.07 20.45
N ARG A 42 40.47 -28.50 20.56
CA ARG A 42 40.85 -29.89 20.27
C ARG A 42 40.15 -30.87 21.20
N GLU A 43 40.14 -30.58 22.50
CA GLU A 43 39.42 -31.38 23.50
C GLU A 43 37.91 -31.42 23.20
N ALA A 44 37.31 -30.30 22.80
CA ALA A 44 35.91 -30.23 22.41
C ALA A 44 35.61 -31.06 21.15
N VAL A 45 36.43 -30.96 20.10
CA VAL A 45 36.26 -31.73 18.85
C VAL A 45 36.42 -33.23 19.08
N GLU A 46 37.35 -33.65 19.94
CA GLU A 46 37.48 -35.06 20.34
C GLU A 46 36.24 -35.57 21.07
N HIS A 47 35.57 -34.72 21.84
CA HIS A 47 34.48 -35.13 22.71
C HIS A 47 33.08 -35.01 22.07
N THR A 48 32.83 -34.00 21.24
CA THR A 48 31.52 -33.72 20.63
C THR A 48 31.55 -33.70 19.10
N GLY A 49 32.72 -33.87 18.49
CA GLY A 49 32.92 -33.75 17.05
C GLY A 49 33.04 -32.29 16.58
N HIS A 50 33.42 -32.12 15.32
CA HIS A 50 33.49 -30.78 14.72
C HIS A 50 32.08 -30.25 14.46
N LEU A 51 31.75 -29.08 15.02
CA LEU A 51 30.45 -28.44 14.82
C LEU A 51 30.62 -27.09 14.11
N SER A 52 29.86 -26.88 13.04
CA SER A 52 29.79 -25.56 12.42
C SER A 52 28.90 -24.62 13.26
N PHE A 53 29.25 -23.34 13.33
CA PHE A 53 28.43 -22.35 14.02
C PHE A 53 27.01 -22.28 13.44
N SER A 54 26.89 -22.43 12.12
CA SER A 54 25.58 -22.48 11.45
C SER A 54 24.74 -23.72 11.85
N SER A 55 25.38 -24.85 12.14
CA SER A 55 24.70 -26.07 12.62
C SER A 55 24.24 -25.90 14.06
N LEU A 56 25.07 -25.30 14.93
CA LEU A 56 24.73 -24.97 16.31
C LEU A 56 23.50 -24.05 16.35
N LEU A 57 23.50 -22.97 15.57
CA LEU A 57 22.38 -22.04 15.51
C LEU A 57 21.06 -22.73 15.08
N ARG A 58 21.10 -23.64 14.10
CA ARG A 58 19.93 -24.44 13.71
C ARG A 58 19.45 -25.36 14.83
N GLN A 59 20.36 -26.00 15.56
CA GLN A 59 20.01 -26.90 16.67
C GLN A 59 19.22 -26.18 17.77
N TYR A 60 19.47 -24.88 17.96
CA TYR A 60 18.78 -24.05 18.94
C TYR A 60 17.64 -23.21 18.35
N ASN A 61 17.22 -23.47 17.11
CA ASN A 61 16.23 -22.67 16.39
C ASN A 61 16.55 -21.17 16.35
N ILE A 62 17.84 -20.80 16.42
CA ILE A 62 18.30 -19.43 16.30
C ILE A 62 18.36 -19.11 14.80
N GLU A 63 17.27 -18.52 14.30
CA GLU A 63 17.16 -18.10 12.90
C GLU A 63 18.00 -16.85 12.63
N THR A 64 19.08 -17.02 11.87
CA THR A 64 20.01 -15.92 11.51
C THR A 64 19.77 -15.32 10.13
N LYS A 65 18.75 -15.78 9.41
CA LYS A 65 18.40 -15.28 8.08
C LYS A 65 17.15 -14.42 8.18
N PHE A 66 17.13 -13.29 7.48
CA PHE A 66 15.90 -12.53 7.21
C PHE A 66 14.83 -13.47 6.63
N ALA A 67 13.54 -13.15 6.84
CA ALA A 67 12.46 -13.79 6.09
C ALA A 67 12.66 -13.50 4.60
N ASN A 68 13.35 -14.41 3.92
CA ASN A 68 13.62 -14.29 2.50
C ASN A 68 12.39 -14.81 1.75
N LEU A 69 11.78 -13.92 0.96
CA LEU A 69 10.75 -14.30 0.01
C LEU A 69 11.29 -15.41 -0.90
N THR A 70 10.48 -16.45 -1.11
CA THR A 70 10.77 -17.44 -2.14
C THR A 70 10.47 -16.86 -3.52
N SER A 71 11.01 -17.46 -4.58
CA SER A 71 10.65 -17.09 -5.96
C SER A 71 9.13 -17.24 -6.20
N ASN A 72 8.49 -18.20 -5.54
CA ASN A 72 7.05 -18.41 -5.62
C ASN A 72 6.27 -17.26 -4.96
N ASP A 73 6.74 -16.72 -3.83
CA ASP A 73 6.13 -15.57 -3.17
C ASP A 73 6.17 -14.33 -4.04
N ILE A 74 7.33 -14.08 -4.67
CA ILE A 74 7.53 -12.96 -5.59
C ILE A 74 6.62 -13.13 -6.81
N LEU A 75 6.57 -14.33 -7.39
CA LEU A 75 5.74 -14.64 -8.55
C LEU A 75 4.24 -14.47 -8.24
N ALA A 76 3.79 -15.01 -7.10
CA ALA A 76 2.41 -14.90 -6.65
C ALA A 76 2.01 -13.44 -6.43
N ALA A 77 2.80 -12.68 -5.68
CA ALA A 77 2.54 -11.26 -5.43
C ALA A 77 2.54 -10.44 -6.73
N THR A 78 3.50 -10.69 -7.62
CA THR A 78 3.56 -10.05 -8.94
C THR A 78 2.31 -10.38 -9.76
N GLY A 79 1.90 -11.64 -9.81
CA GLY A 79 0.70 -12.10 -10.51
C GLY A 79 -0.57 -11.46 -9.97
N ILE A 80 -0.71 -11.34 -8.64
CA ILE A 80 -1.81 -10.62 -7.99
C ILE A 80 -1.84 -9.15 -8.43
N GLY A 81 -0.68 -8.49 -8.48
CA GLY A 81 -0.57 -7.12 -8.96
C GLY A 81 -1.00 -6.95 -10.42
N VAL A 82 -0.54 -7.85 -11.30
CA VAL A 82 -0.93 -7.85 -12.73
C VAL A 82 -2.44 -8.07 -12.89
N LEU A 83 -3.02 -9.02 -12.15
CA LEU A 83 -4.47 -9.25 -12.13
C LEU A 83 -5.24 -8.02 -11.63
N GLY A 84 -4.71 -7.31 -10.64
CA GLY A 84 -5.24 -6.02 -10.18
C GLY A 84 -5.32 -4.99 -11.31
N ALA A 85 -4.25 -4.84 -12.10
CA ALA A 85 -4.21 -3.94 -13.24
C ALA A 85 -5.21 -4.34 -14.34
N LEU A 86 -5.28 -5.63 -14.69
CA LEU A 86 -6.26 -6.14 -15.66
C LEU A 86 -7.71 -5.92 -15.20
N THR A 87 -7.96 -6.07 -13.90
CA THR A 87 -9.27 -5.80 -13.30
C THR A 87 -9.63 -4.33 -13.40
N ALA A 88 -8.68 -3.41 -13.21
CA ALA A 88 -8.91 -1.98 -13.41
C ALA A 88 -9.37 -1.70 -14.86
N VAL A 89 -8.68 -2.27 -15.85
CA VAL A 89 -9.04 -2.16 -17.28
C VAL A 89 -10.45 -2.70 -17.53
N TRP A 90 -10.74 -3.88 -16.99
CA TRP A 90 -12.05 -4.52 -17.16
C TRP A 90 -13.19 -3.72 -16.52
N THR A 91 -13.01 -3.24 -15.29
CA THR A 91 -13.99 -2.39 -14.59
C THR A 91 -14.27 -1.11 -15.37
N SER A 92 -13.23 -0.43 -15.88
CA SER A 92 -13.41 0.78 -16.70
C SER A 92 -14.12 0.47 -18.03
N ALA A 93 -13.78 -0.64 -18.68
CA ALA A 93 -14.45 -1.06 -19.91
C ALA A 93 -15.94 -1.40 -19.68
N LEU A 94 -16.27 -2.03 -18.55
CA LEU A 94 -17.65 -2.33 -18.17
C LEU A 94 -18.42 -1.04 -17.85
N GLY A 95 -17.80 -0.10 -17.13
CA GLY A 95 -18.39 1.20 -16.79
C GLY A 95 -18.91 1.94 -18.01
N ARG A 96 -18.13 1.99 -19.11
CA ARG A 96 -18.58 2.59 -20.39
C ARG A 96 -19.79 1.93 -21.01
N LYS A 97 -19.90 0.61 -20.91
CA LYS A 97 -21.01 -0.15 -21.52
C LYS A 97 -22.30 0.02 -20.72
N VAL A 98 -22.15 0.19 -19.41
CA VAL A 98 -23.27 0.21 -18.45
C VAL A 98 -23.79 1.64 -18.24
N GLU A 99 -22.93 2.66 -18.29
CA GLU A 99 -23.29 4.07 -18.07
C GLU A 99 -24.51 4.51 -18.91
N PRO A 100 -24.57 4.30 -20.24
CA PRO A 100 -25.71 4.75 -21.04
C PRO A 100 -27.01 4.01 -20.70
N LYS A 101 -26.93 2.79 -20.15
CA LYS A 101 -28.09 1.94 -19.87
C LYS A 101 -28.69 2.24 -18.49
N LEU A 102 -27.84 2.48 -17.48
CA LEU A 102 -28.31 2.77 -16.13
C LEU A 102 -28.80 4.21 -15.97
N TRP A 103 -28.24 5.17 -16.73
CA TRP A 103 -28.39 6.59 -16.41
C TRP A 103 -29.06 7.44 -17.50
N ALA A 104 -29.61 6.83 -18.57
CA ALA A 104 -30.17 7.52 -19.74
C ALA A 104 -31.16 8.68 -19.43
N ASN A 105 -31.82 8.63 -18.28
CA ASN A 105 -32.87 9.58 -17.89
C ASN A 105 -32.72 10.18 -16.49
N TYR A 106 -31.77 9.73 -15.66
CA TYR A 106 -31.72 10.09 -14.24
C TYR A 106 -31.10 11.49 -13.99
N ASP A 107 -30.35 12.02 -14.96
CA ASP A 107 -29.41 13.11 -14.69
C ASP A 107 -29.32 14.15 -15.79
N ARG A 108 -30.42 14.30 -16.54
CA ARG A 108 -30.51 15.35 -17.56
C ARG A 108 -30.50 16.69 -16.84
N ASN A 109 -29.55 17.55 -17.19
CA ASN A 109 -29.49 18.96 -16.77
C ASN A 109 -29.00 19.21 -15.34
N HIS A 110 -28.19 18.31 -14.76
CA HIS A 110 -27.67 18.51 -13.41
C HIS A 110 -26.85 19.81 -13.30
N PRO A 111 -26.98 20.57 -12.19
CA PRO A 111 -26.21 21.81 -11.98
C PRO A 111 -24.69 21.67 -12.00
N SER A 112 -24.14 20.47 -11.79
CA SER A 112 -22.70 20.17 -11.92
C SER A 112 -22.27 19.97 -13.38
N ASP A 113 -23.16 19.52 -14.26
CA ASP A 113 -22.91 19.34 -15.71
C ASP A 113 -23.06 20.68 -16.49
N TYR A 114 -22.70 21.81 -15.87
CA TYR A 114 -22.89 23.16 -16.43
C TYR A 114 -21.82 23.55 -17.45
N PHE A 115 -20.64 22.93 -17.42
CA PHE A 115 -19.68 22.99 -18.51
C PHE A 115 -19.88 21.81 -19.45
N THR A 116 -19.96 22.09 -20.74
CA THR A 116 -19.90 21.08 -21.79
C THR A 116 -18.52 21.16 -22.45
N GLY A 117 -18.01 20.02 -22.92
CA GLY A 117 -16.69 19.95 -23.58
C GLY A 117 -15.64 19.14 -22.82
N LYS A 118 -14.41 19.17 -23.32
CA LYS A 118 -13.27 18.50 -22.70
C LYS A 118 -13.01 19.15 -21.33
N ASP A 119 -12.85 18.31 -20.30
CA ASP A 119 -12.30 18.73 -18.99
C ASP A 119 -13.25 19.56 -18.08
N HIS A 120 -14.57 19.39 -18.28
CA HIS A 120 -15.63 20.08 -17.55
C HIS A 120 -15.80 19.72 -16.06
N ARG A 121 -15.20 18.62 -15.57
CA ARG A 121 -15.59 18.04 -14.27
C ARG A 121 -14.84 18.61 -13.06
N TYR A 122 -13.59 19.04 -13.23
CA TYR A 122 -12.80 19.55 -12.10
C TYR A 122 -13.00 21.01 -11.70
N PRO A 123 -13.53 21.92 -12.56
CA PRO A 123 -13.68 23.32 -12.16
C PRO A 123 -14.67 23.55 -11.00
N PHE A 124 -15.80 22.84 -10.98
CA PHE A 124 -16.83 22.88 -9.92
C PHE A 124 -17.86 21.76 -10.13
N GLY A 125 -18.54 21.32 -9.08
CA GLY A 125 -19.72 20.44 -9.17
C GLY A 125 -19.46 18.94 -8.99
N HIS A 126 -18.28 18.44 -9.38
CA HIS A 126 -17.95 17.02 -9.28
C HIS A 126 -16.94 16.69 -8.16
N ASP A 127 -16.40 17.72 -7.50
CA ASP A 127 -15.52 17.54 -6.34
C ASP A 127 -16.34 17.32 -5.07
N VAL A 128 -16.29 16.09 -4.57
CA VAL A 128 -17.05 15.62 -3.40
C VAL A 128 -16.74 16.38 -2.11
N LEU A 129 -15.56 17.01 -1.98
CA LEU A 129 -15.18 17.78 -0.79
C LEU A 129 -15.42 19.28 -0.92
N ASN A 130 -15.98 19.74 -2.04
CA ASN A 130 -16.15 21.16 -2.30
C ASN A 130 -17.57 21.56 -2.73
N ILE A 131 -18.58 20.89 -2.16
CA ILE A 131 -20.01 21.19 -2.38
C ILE A 131 -20.43 22.61 -2.00
N ASN A 132 -19.66 23.26 -1.13
CA ASN A 132 -19.93 24.60 -0.62
C ASN A 132 -19.16 25.70 -1.38
N GLN A 133 -18.36 25.33 -2.38
CA GLN A 133 -17.75 26.32 -3.28
C GLN A 133 -18.84 27.19 -3.87
N LYS A 134 -18.67 28.51 -3.82
CA LYS A 134 -19.61 29.46 -4.44
C LYS A 134 -19.12 29.82 -5.83
N LEU A 135 -20.06 29.94 -6.76
CA LEU A 135 -19.79 30.52 -8.08
C LEU A 135 -19.48 32.02 -7.94
N PRO A 136 -18.64 32.59 -8.83
CA PRO A 136 -18.35 34.02 -8.80
C PRO A 136 -19.62 34.86 -9.04
N PRO A 137 -19.69 36.11 -8.55
CA PRO A 137 -20.85 36.98 -8.78
C PRO A 137 -21.19 37.18 -10.26
N GLY A 138 -22.48 37.22 -10.62
CA GLY A 138 -22.92 37.40 -12.01
C GLY A 138 -22.70 36.18 -12.92
N PHE A 139 -22.44 35.01 -12.33
CA PHE A 139 -22.28 33.77 -13.10
C PHE A 139 -23.62 33.31 -13.66
N ILE A 140 -23.70 33.08 -14.98
CA ILE A 140 -24.94 32.71 -15.65
C ILE A 140 -25.03 31.19 -15.87
N TRP A 141 -26.13 30.58 -15.44
CA TRP A 141 -26.48 29.19 -15.76
C TRP A 141 -27.88 29.16 -16.40
N ARG A 142 -27.96 28.65 -17.64
CA ARG A 142 -29.22 28.56 -18.42
C ARG A 142 -29.97 29.89 -18.51
N GLY A 143 -29.24 30.98 -18.72
CA GLY A 143 -29.81 32.33 -18.84
C GLY A 143 -30.24 32.96 -17.52
N ARG A 144 -29.94 32.35 -16.37
CA ARG A 144 -30.22 32.92 -15.04
C ARG A 144 -28.94 33.20 -14.28
N ASP A 145 -28.89 34.31 -13.56
CA ASP A 145 -27.81 34.61 -12.62
C ASP A 145 -27.89 33.68 -11.40
N VAL A 146 -26.84 32.89 -11.22
CA VAL A 146 -26.63 31.97 -10.10
C VAL A 146 -25.35 32.32 -9.34
N GLY A 147 -24.75 33.48 -9.60
CA GLY A 147 -23.57 33.95 -8.90
C GLY A 147 -23.76 33.98 -7.39
N GLY A 148 -22.70 33.60 -6.66
CA GLY A 148 -22.74 33.49 -5.20
C GLY A 148 -23.45 32.24 -4.65
N LYS A 149 -24.09 31.43 -5.50
CA LYS A 149 -24.69 30.15 -5.08
C LYS A 149 -23.64 29.04 -5.02
N SER A 150 -23.80 28.14 -4.07
CA SER A 150 -23.04 26.89 -3.99
C SER A 150 -23.74 25.74 -4.73
N LEU A 151 -23.01 24.63 -4.95
CA LEU A 151 -23.56 23.46 -5.63
C LEU A 151 -24.84 22.94 -4.95
N ILE A 152 -24.83 22.81 -3.62
CA ILE A 152 -26.02 22.35 -2.87
C ILE A 152 -27.21 23.32 -3.07
N GLN A 153 -26.96 24.63 -3.13
CA GLN A 153 -28.01 25.63 -3.36
C GLN A 153 -28.54 25.56 -4.80
N MET A 154 -27.68 25.25 -5.77
CA MET A 154 -28.09 25.03 -7.15
C MET A 154 -28.92 23.75 -7.31
N VAL A 155 -28.53 22.65 -6.65
CA VAL A 155 -29.28 21.38 -6.63
C VAL A 155 -30.65 21.58 -5.97
N ASN A 156 -30.72 22.26 -4.82
CA ASN A 156 -31.99 22.60 -4.18
C ASN A 156 -32.93 23.39 -5.11
N HIS A 157 -32.37 24.29 -5.93
CA HIS A 157 -33.15 25.10 -6.87
C HIS A 157 -33.64 24.29 -8.08
N ALA A 158 -32.82 23.34 -8.56
CA ALA A 158 -33.16 22.51 -9.71
C ALA A 158 -34.12 21.37 -9.36
N TYR A 159 -34.04 20.84 -8.12
CA TYR A 159 -34.81 19.68 -7.65
C TYR A 159 -35.52 19.99 -6.32
N PRO A 160 -36.52 20.90 -6.32
CA PRO A 160 -37.27 21.23 -5.12
C PRO A 160 -38.18 20.07 -4.69
N VAL A 161 -38.21 19.79 -3.39
CA VAL A 161 -39.14 18.80 -2.81
C VAL A 161 -40.49 19.47 -2.53
N SER A 162 -41.58 18.83 -2.96
CA SER A 162 -42.95 19.36 -2.85
C SER A 162 -43.44 19.60 -1.42
N SER A 163 -42.88 18.89 -0.44
CA SER A 163 -43.29 18.96 0.97
C SER A 163 -42.85 20.25 1.69
N GLY A 164 -41.96 21.06 1.08
CA GLY A 164 -41.40 22.27 1.70
C GLY A 164 -40.54 22.02 2.95
N ASN A 165 -40.34 20.76 3.35
CA ASN A 165 -39.59 20.39 4.55
C ASN A 165 -38.07 20.53 4.30
N PRO A 166 -37.34 21.35 5.09
CA PRO A 166 -35.90 21.52 4.93
C PRO A 166 -35.09 20.22 5.04
N ALA A 167 -35.50 19.30 5.93
CA ALA A 167 -34.82 18.01 6.08
C ALA A 167 -35.04 17.10 4.86
N ALA A 168 -36.27 17.09 4.32
CA ALA A 168 -36.58 16.36 3.09
C ALA A 168 -35.81 16.93 1.89
N GLN A 169 -35.69 18.26 1.81
CA GLN A 169 -34.88 18.92 0.78
C GLN A 169 -33.40 18.55 0.91
N ALA A 170 -32.84 18.58 2.12
CA ALA A 170 -31.44 18.23 2.36
C ALA A 170 -31.15 16.77 1.97
N LEU A 171 -32.03 15.83 2.34
CA LEU A 171 -31.90 14.42 1.96
C LEU A 171 -32.01 14.21 0.44
N SER A 172 -32.97 14.86 -0.21
CA SER A 172 -33.15 14.81 -1.67
C SER A 172 -31.89 15.30 -2.39
N SER A 173 -31.40 16.48 -2.03
CA SER A 173 -30.22 17.07 -2.67
C SER A 173 -28.94 16.28 -2.42
N THR A 174 -28.79 15.72 -1.22
CA THR A 174 -27.67 14.80 -0.92
C THR A 174 -27.76 13.54 -1.78
N THR A 175 -28.95 12.97 -1.92
CA THR A 175 -29.17 11.77 -2.75
C THR A 175 -28.87 12.06 -4.21
N HIS A 176 -29.34 13.18 -4.76
CA HIS A 176 -29.02 13.59 -6.13
C HIS A 176 -27.51 13.73 -6.36
N LEU A 177 -26.81 14.42 -5.45
CA LEU A 177 -25.35 14.55 -5.52
C LEU A 177 -24.63 13.20 -5.45
N LEU A 178 -25.04 12.32 -4.53
CA LEU A 178 -24.44 11.00 -4.39
C LEU A 178 -24.63 10.15 -5.64
N VAL A 179 -25.82 10.13 -6.22
CA VAL A 179 -26.09 9.34 -7.43
C VAL A 179 -25.35 9.93 -8.63
N HIS A 180 -25.30 11.25 -8.76
CA HIS A 180 -24.51 11.94 -9.78
C HIS A 180 -23.02 11.57 -9.69
N TRP A 181 -22.44 11.62 -8.48
CA TRP A 181 -21.05 11.25 -8.30
C TRP A 181 -20.80 9.75 -8.48
N LEU A 182 -21.75 8.90 -8.10
CA LEU A 182 -21.67 7.45 -8.34
C LEU A 182 -21.65 7.14 -9.84
N ARG A 183 -22.50 7.82 -10.61
CA ARG A 183 -22.46 7.78 -12.09
C ARG A 183 -21.05 8.11 -12.57
N ASP A 184 -20.55 9.30 -12.22
CA ASP A 184 -19.24 9.77 -12.68
C ASP A 184 -18.08 8.88 -12.27
N PHE A 185 -18.13 8.34 -11.05
CA PHE A 185 -17.15 7.42 -10.50
C PHE A 185 -17.00 6.13 -11.33
N ILE A 186 -18.10 5.64 -11.92
CA ILE A 186 -18.12 4.43 -12.75
C ILE A 186 -17.69 4.73 -14.21
N THR A 187 -17.82 5.98 -14.66
CA THR A 187 -17.39 6.39 -16.01
C THR A 187 -15.86 6.46 -16.14
N PRO A 188 -15.27 6.34 -17.34
CA PRO A 188 -13.84 6.56 -17.57
C PRO A 188 -13.34 7.99 -17.37
N ALA A 189 -14.26 8.96 -17.22
CA ALA A 189 -13.88 10.33 -16.93
C ALA A 189 -13.73 10.57 -15.43
N GLY A 190 -14.33 9.71 -14.59
CA GLY A 190 -14.14 9.70 -13.15
C GLY A 190 -14.64 10.93 -12.43
N LEU A 191 -14.34 10.95 -11.13
CA LEU A 191 -14.43 12.12 -10.26
C LEU A 191 -13.08 12.83 -10.23
N PRO A 192 -13.03 14.16 -10.11
CA PRO A 192 -11.78 14.87 -9.86
C PRO A 192 -11.21 14.50 -8.48
N LEU A 193 -9.93 14.81 -8.25
CA LEU A 193 -9.32 14.65 -6.94
C LEU A 193 -10.11 15.43 -5.87
N PRO A 194 -10.37 14.81 -4.71
CA PRO A 194 -11.06 15.50 -3.61
C PRO A 194 -10.34 16.77 -3.19
N GLY A 195 -11.05 17.90 -3.19
CA GLY A 195 -10.53 19.23 -2.86
C GLY A 195 -9.83 19.96 -4.01
N SER A 196 -9.66 19.34 -5.18
CA SER A 196 -8.98 19.93 -6.33
C SER A 196 -9.70 21.17 -6.88
N SER A 197 -11.04 21.26 -6.77
CA SER A 197 -11.78 22.39 -7.34
C SER A 197 -11.56 23.70 -6.57
N ARG A 198 -10.94 23.65 -5.37
CA ARG A 198 -10.50 24.84 -4.62
C ARG A 198 -9.38 25.60 -5.33
N PHE A 199 -8.64 24.94 -6.20
CA PHE A 199 -7.58 25.56 -7.00
C PHE A 199 -8.10 26.20 -8.29
N THR A 200 -9.41 26.13 -8.54
CA THR A 200 -10.04 26.74 -9.72
C THR A 200 -10.05 28.26 -9.59
N LYS A 201 -9.42 28.93 -10.55
CA LYS A 201 -9.49 30.38 -10.73
C LYS A 201 -10.51 30.70 -11.81
N TRP A 202 -11.40 31.63 -11.50
CA TRP A 202 -12.41 32.14 -12.43
C TRP A 202 -11.97 33.49 -12.99
N THR A 203 -12.04 33.65 -14.30
CA THR A 203 -11.70 34.89 -15.00
C THR A 203 -12.88 35.30 -15.84
N LYS A 204 -13.28 36.58 -15.79
CA LYS A 204 -14.42 37.07 -16.61
C LYS A 204 -14.10 36.85 -18.09
N ASN A 205 -15.04 36.27 -18.82
CA ASN A 205 -14.93 36.04 -20.24
C ASN A 205 -16.30 36.22 -20.90
N VAL A 206 -16.44 37.29 -21.68
CA VAL A 206 -17.68 37.67 -22.36
C VAL A 206 -18.06 36.75 -23.52
N LEU A 207 -17.11 35.94 -24.01
CA LEU A 207 -17.36 34.96 -25.08
C LEU A 207 -18.06 33.71 -24.54
N ASN A 208 -17.96 33.44 -23.23
CA ASN A 208 -18.59 32.29 -22.61
C ASN A 208 -20.01 32.65 -22.16
N THR A 209 -20.96 31.75 -22.40
CA THR A 209 -22.38 31.93 -22.03
C THR A 209 -22.60 32.09 -20.52
N CYS A 210 -21.65 31.63 -19.69
CA CYS A 210 -21.69 31.80 -18.24
C CYS A 210 -21.01 33.08 -17.73
N GLY A 211 -20.36 33.85 -18.62
CA GLY A 211 -19.62 35.07 -18.30
C GLY A 211 -18.21 34.86 -17.76
N TYR A 212 -17.75 33.60 -17.66
CA TYR A 212 -16.46 33.25 -17.06
C TYR A 212 -15.73 32.13 -17.81
N SER A 213 -14.40 32.18 -17.81
CA SER A 213 -13.51 31.04 -18.03
C SER A 213 -12.96 30.52 -16.70
N SER A 214 -12.63 29.24 -16.65
CA SER A 214 -12.00 28.60 -15.49
C SER A 214 -10.62 28.05 -15.85
N ASN A 215 -9.69 28.10 -14.90
CA ASN A 215 -8.37 27.48 -14.98
C ASN A 215 -8.09 26.78 -13.64
N ASN A 216 -7.61 25.54 -13.68
CA ASN A 216 -7.21 24.80 -12.49
C ASN A 216 -5.80 24.24 -12.70
N ALA A 217 -4.78 25.04 -12.40
CA ALA A 217 -3.39 24.69 -12.65
C ALA A 217 -2.98 23.32 -12.07
N LEU A 218 -3.54 22.90 -10.93
CA LEU A 218 -3.29 21.59 -10.35
C LEU A 218 -3.78 20.47 -11.28
N MET A 219 -5.05 20.55 -11.67
CA MET A 219 -5.70 19.53 -12.51
C MET A 219 -5.23 19.59 -13.96
N ASP A 220 -4.89 20.78 -14.45
CA ASP A 220 -4.31 20.98 -15.78
C ASP A 220 -2.89 20.39 -15.85
N THR A 221 -2.13 20.43 -14.74
CA THR A 221 -0.80 19.80 -14.63
C THR A 221 -0.90 18.29 -14.48
N LEU A 222 -1.76 17.82 -13.56
CA LEU A 222 -1.94 16.40 -13.29
C LEU A 222 -2.65 15.68 -14.44
N GLY A 223 -3.50 16.35 -15.20
CA GLY A 223 -4.33 15.68 -16.21
C GLY A 223 -5.30 14.66 -15.59
N ARG A 224 -6.00 13.91 -16.44
CA ARG A 224 -7.00 12.92 -15.98
C ARG A 224 -6.35 11.68 -15.40
N GLU A 225 -5.17 11.34 -15.89
CA GLU A 225 -4.45 10.10 -15.59
C GLU A 225 -3.90 10.11 -14.16
N PHE A 226 -3.71 11.31 -13.59
CA PHE A 226 -3.20 11.50 -12.23
C PHE A 226 -4.18 12.28 -11.35
N GLY A 227 -5.13 13.03 -11.93
CA GLY A 227 -6.04 13.93 -11.20
C GLY A 227 -7.46 13.40 -10.96
N THR A 228 -7.75 12.14 -11.25
CA THR A 228 -9.13 11.60 -11.12
C THR A 228 -9.21 10.42 -10.16
N LEU A 229 -10.43 10.03 -9.78
CA LEU A 229 -10.78 8.81 -9.06
C LEU A 229 -11.85 8.04 -9.85
N HIS A 230 -11.65 6.72 -9.98
CA HIS A 230 -12.52 5.82 -10.72
C HIS A 230 -12.87 4.58 -9.89
N ALA A 231 -13.98 3.92 -10.22
CA ALA A 231 -14.33 2.60 -9.69
C ALA A 231 -13.22 1.56 -9.95
N SER A 232 -12.49 1.68 -11.05
CA SER A 232 -11.33 0.83 -11.38
C SER A 232 -10.18 0.96 -10.37
N ASP A 233 -10.01 2.14 -9.75
CA ASP A 233 -9.00 2.36 -8.72
C ASP A 233 -9.30 1.53 -7.46
N PHE A 234 -10.58 1.43 -7.09
CA PHE A 234 -11.00 0.74 -5.87
C PHE A 234 -11.15 -0.77 -6.09
N THR A 235 -11.63 -1.20 -7.26
CA THR A 235 -11.77 -2.62 -7.59
C THR A 235 -10.41 -3.31 -7.69
N SER A 236 -9.41 -2.67 -8.30
CA SER A 236 -8.03 -3.20 -8.32
C SER A 236 -7.44 -3.33 -6.92
N ILE A 237 -7.56 -2.30 -6.08
CA ILE A 237 -7.13 -2.36 -4.67
C ILE A 237 -7.88 -3.46 -3.91
N GLY A 238 -9.20 -3.56 -4.09
CA GLY A 238 -10.05 -4.54 -3.43
C GLY A 238 -9.62 -5.96 -3.78
N LEU A 239 -9.42 -6.24 -5.06
CA LEU A 239 -8.96 -7.55 -5.54
C LEU A 239 -7.58 -7.89 -4.97
N ILE A 240 -6.61 -6.97 -5.05
CA ILE A 240 -5.27 -7.19 -4.50
C ILE A 240 -5.34 -7.50 -3.01
N LYS A 241 -6.14 -6.75 -2.25
CA LYS A 241 -6.31 -7.00 -0.81
C LYS A 241 -6.90 -8.38 -0.52
N ILE A 242 -7.93 -8.79 -1.26
CA ILE A 242 -8.57 -10.10 -1.08
C ILE A 242 -7.58 -11.23 -1.40
N LEU A 243 -6.92 -11.16 -2.55
CA LEU A 243 -5.97 -12.19 -2.99
C LEU A 243 -4.74 -12.25 -2.09
N ASN A 244 -4.16 -11.09 -1.74
CA ASN A 244 -3.04 -11.04 -0.79
C ASN A 244 -3.46 -11.63 0.57
N LYS A 245 -4.64 -11.27 1.10
CA LYS A 245 -5.11 -11.83 2.38
C LYS A 245 -5.23 -13.34 2.31
N GLY A 246 -5.81 -13.87 1.24
CA GLY A 246 -5.91 -15.31 0.99
C GLY A 246 -4.55 -15.99 0.96
N TYR A 247 -3.62 -15.46 0.15
CA TYR A 247 -2.26 -15.98 0.02
C TYR A 247 -1.49 -15.95 1.35
N ILE A 248 -1.52 -14.80 2.03
CA ILE A 248 -0.80 -14.60 3.30
C ILE A 248 -1.36 -15.52 4.39
N THR A 249 -2.68 -15.72 4.43
CA THR A 249 -3.31 -16.62 5.41
C THR A 249 -2.90 -18.08 5.18
N GLN A 250 -2.74 -18.51 3.92
CA GLN A 250 -2.23 -19.84 3.60
C GLN A 250 -0.78 -20.04 4.06
N GLN A 251 0.03 -18.98 4.07
CA GLN A 251 1.44 -19.03 4.51
C GLN A 251 1.63 -18.74 6.01
N ALA A 252 0.56 -18.43 6.75
CA ALA A 252 0.65 -17.96 8.13
C ALA A 252 1.25 -18.99 9.10
N SER A 253 1.08 -20.29 8.84
CA SER A 253 1.62 -21.36 9.69
C SER A 253 3.13 -21.54 9.58
N ILE A 254 3.79 -20.87 8.63
CA ILE A 254 5.22 -21.05 8.34
C ILE A 254 6.09 -20.03 9.10
N TYR A 255 5.52 -18.87 9.46
CA TYR A 255 6.28 -17.75 10.01
C TYR A 255 5.94 -17.47 11.48
N SER A 256 6.93 -17.01 12.25
CA SER A 256 6.68 -16.42 13.56
C SER A 256 5.86 -15.13 13.44
N PRO A 257 5.15 -14.69 14.51
CA PRO A 257 4.26 -13.52 14.43
C PRO A 257 4.93 -12.23 13.95
N ASP A 258 6.18 -11.98 14.34
CA ASP A 258 6.94 -10.79 13.92
C ASP A 258 7.37 -10.88 12.45
N ARG A 259 7.78 -12.06 11.99
CA ARG A 259 8.16 -12.30 10.58
C ARG A 259 6.97 -12.32 9.65
N PHE A 260 5.83 -12.77 10.14
CA PHE A 260 4.58 -12.75 9.40
C PHE A 260 4.16 -11.32 9.03
N GLN A 261 4.41 -10.34 9.90
CA GLN A 261 4.15 -8.93 9.60
C GLN A 261 5.07 -8.40 8.49
N ILE A 262 6.36 -8.75 8.52
CA ILE A 262 7.32 -8.38 7.47
C ILE A 262 6.93 -9.02 6.14
N PHE A 263 6.59 -10.32 6.15
CA PHE A 263 6.10 -11.04 4.98
C PHE A 263 4.84 -10.41 4.40
N ASP A 264 3.84 -10.09 5.22
CA ASP A 264 2.61 -9.40 4.79
C ASP A 264 2.91 -8.07 4.11
N ARG A 265 3.86 -7.29 4.66
CA ARG A 265 4.28 -6.01 4.05
C ARG A 265 5.03 -6.20 2.74
N GLN A 266 5.94 -7.16 2.67
CA GLN A 266 6.66 -7.52 1.44
C GLN A 266 5.71 -7.90 0.30
N ILE A 267 4.74 -8.80 0.57
CA ILE A 267 3.73 -9.20 -0.42
C ILE A 267 2.91 -7.99 -0.89
N LYS A 268 2.47 -7.11 0.03
CA LYS A 268 1.74 -5.88 -0.34
C LYS A 268 2.57 -4.94 -1.21
N VAL A 269 3.84 -4.72 -0.86
CA VAL A 269 4.75 -3.86 -1.64
C VAL A 269 4.89 -4.40 -3.06
N ILE A 270 5.13 -5.71 -3.22
CA ILE A 270 5.28 -6.33 -4.55
C ILE A 270 3.97 -6.28 -5.33
N SER A 271 2.83 -6.65 -4.74
CA SER A 271 1.54 -6.66 -5.45
C SER A 271 1.10 -5.26 -5.87
N TYR A 272 1.17 -4.26 -4.97
CA TYR A 272 0.81 -2.89 -5.34
C TYR A 272 1.81 -2.29 -6.34
N GLY A 273 3.11 -2.49 -6.13
CA GLY A 273 4.15 -2.03 -7.05
C GLY A 273 3.98 -2.61 -8.46
N SER A 274 3.73 -3.93 -8.55
CA SER A 274 3.49 -4.62 -9.82
C SER A 274 2.23 -4.12 -10.53
N CYS A 275 1.15 -3.84 -9.78
CA CYS A 275 -0.06 -3.25 -10.35
C CYS A 275 0.21 -1.86 -10.92
N ILE A 276 0.90 -1.00 -10.18
CA ILE A 276 1.27 0.35 -10.62
C ILE A 276 2.13 0.26 -11.89
N ILE A 277 3.17 -0.59 -11.89
CA ILE A 277 4.04 -0.80 -13.06
C ILE A 277 3.22 -1.29 -14.26
N ALA A 278 2.33 -2.26 -14.08
CA ALA A 278 1.50 -2.79 -15.15
C ALA A 278 0.54 -1.73 -15.71
N GLN A 279 -0.14 -0.96 -14.85
CA GLN A 279 -1.00 0.15 -15.29
C GLN A 279 -0.20 1.21 -16.06
N MET A 280 1.01 1.53 -15.60
CA MET A 280 1.87 2.46 -16.31
C MET A 280 2.41 1.90 -17.63
N ALA A 281 2.72 0.61 -17.69
CA ALA A 281 3.17 -0.05 -18.91
C ALA A 281 2.07 -0.09 -19.98
N ILE A 282 0.80 -0.17 -19.58
CA ILE A 282 -0.34 -0.05 -20.50
C ILE A 282 -0.49 1.40 -21.00
N LEU A 283 -0.28 2.38 -20.11
CA LEU A 283 -0.48 3.80 -20.41
C LEU A 283 0.65 4.41 -21.26
N MET A 284 1.92 4.16 -20.92
CA MET A 284 3.10 4.84 -21.48
C MET A 284 3.24 4.74 -23.01
N PRO A 285 3.06 3.57 -23.66
CA PRO A 285 3.15 3.46 -25.12
C PRO A 285 2.13 4.34 -25.85
N ILE A 286 0.97 4.58 -25.23
CA ILE A 286 -0.11 5.37 -25.80
C ILE A 286 0.18 6.86 -25.63
N ILE A 287 0.71 7.27 -24.47
CA ILE A 287 1.17 8.65 -24.24
C ILE A 287 2.27 9.06 -25.21
N ILE A 288 3.22 8.16 -25.51
CA ILE A 288 4.35 8.44 -26.40
C ILE A 288 3.88 8.61 -27.85
N LYS A 289 2.93 7.79 -28.31
CA LYS A 289 2.46 7.81 -29.70
C LYS A 289 1.57 9.00 -30.01
N ASP A 290 0.73 9.41 -29.07
CA ASP A 290 -0.09 10.61 -29.22
C ASP A 290 -0.32 11.26 -27.85
N PRO A 291 0.43 12.33 -27.53
CA PRO A 291 0.26 13.08 -26.28
C PRO A 291 -1.14 13.65 -26.09
N GLN A 292 -1.95 13.80 -27.15
CA GLN A 292 -3.35 14.22 -27.07
C GLN A 292 -4.32 13.05 -26.82
N VAL A 293 -3.89 11.79 -27.03
CA VAL A 293 -4.64 10.54 -26.77
C VAL A 293 -4.44 10.01 -25.34
N ARG A 294 -3.68 10.72 -24.49
CA ARG A 294 -3.64 10.55 -23.01
C ARG A 294 -5.00 10.15 -22.40
N ARG A 295 -6.09 10.65 -23.00
CA ARG A 295 -7.49 10.63 -22.57
C ARG A 295 -8.34 9.38 -22.93
N LYS A 296 -7.79 8.31 -23.52
CA LYS A 296 -8.62 7.20 -24.10
C LYS A 296 -8.34 5.79 -23.58
N VAL A 297 -7.43 5.58 -22.64
CA VAL A 297 -7.05 4.23 -22.21
C VAL A 297 -7.79 3.83 -20.93
N ASP A 298 -8.67 2.84 -21.04
CA ASP A 298 -9.49 2.42 -19.90
C ASP A 298 -8.67 1.75 -18.83
N GLY A 299 -8.82 2.23 -17.59
CA GLY A 299 -8.22 1.62 -16.41
C GLY A 299 -6.70 1.72 -16.31
N ALA A 300 -6.03 2.29 -17.31
CA ALA A 300 -4.58 2.55 -17.31
C ALA A 300 -4.32 3.99 -16.89
N LYS A 301 -4.05 4.18 -15.60
CA LYS A 301 -3.77 5.47 -14.95
C LYS A 301 -2.92 5.24 -13.70
N LEU A 302 -2.33 6.30 -13.14
CA LEU A 302 -1.70 6.20 -11.83
C LEU A 302 -2.78 6.24 -10.75
N ASN A 303 -3.06 5.09 -10.14
CA ASN A 303 -3.97 5.02 -9.00
C ASN A 303 -3.29 5.62 -7.75
N LEU A 304 -3.56 6.90 -7.47
CA LEU A 304 -2.95 7.62 -6.34
C LEU A 304 -3.29 7.01 -4.97
N ILE A 305 -4.47 6.42 -4.81
CA ILE A 305 -4.83 5.73 -3.57
C ILE A 305 -3.95 4.49 -3.40
N MET A 306 -3.75 3.72 -4.46
CA MET A 306 -2.86 2.56 -4.44
C MET A 306 -1.41 2.98 -4.21
N LEU A 307 -0.95 4.08 -4.80
CA LEU A 307 0.39 4.63 -4.55
C LEU A 307 0.58 5.00 -3.08
N GLY A 308 -0.43 5.59 -2.43
CA GLY A 308 -0.41 5.86 -0.99
C GLY A 308 -0.35 4.57 -0.15
N LEU A 309 -1.11 3.54 -0.52
CA LEU A 309 -1.05 2.23 0.14
C LEU A 309 0.29 1.52 -0.05
N PHE A 310 0.88 1.63 -1.24
CA PHE A 310 2.24 1.16 -1.54
C PHE A 310 3.26 1.87 -0.66
N GLY A 311 3.26 3.21 -0.65
CA GLY A 311 4.18 4.02 0.14
C GLY A 311 4.08 3.71 1.63
N LYS A 312 2.86 3.58 2.17
CA LYS A 312 2.65 3.13 3.55
C LYS A 312 3.26 1.75 3.80
N SER A 313 3.07 0.80 2.90
CA SER A 313 3.60 -0.56 3.06
C SER A 313 5.13 -0.60 3.00
N VAL A 314 5.75 0.27 2.19
CA VAL A 314 7.21 0.44 2.14
C VAL A 314 7.74 1.00 3.44
N VAL A 315 7.14 2.08 3.95
CA VAL A 315 7.55 2.69 5.24
C VAL A 315 7.40 1.69 6.38
N ASP A 316 6.25 1.01 6.47
CA ASP A 316 6.02 -0.04 7.48
C ASP A 316 7.09 -1.15 7.38
N LEU A 317 7.41 -1.60 6.16
CA LEU A 317 8.43 -2.63 5.92
C LEU A 317 9.81 -2.16 6.38
N MET A 318 10.21 -0.93 6.06
CA MET A 318 11.49 -0.36 6.48
C MET A 318 11.58 -0.29 8.01
N MET A 319 10.52 0.17 8.68
CA MET A 319 10.48 0.26 10.15
C MET A 319 10.57 -1.12 10.82
N LEU A 320 9.82 -2.11 10.30
CA LEU A 320 9.85 -3.47 10.83
C LEU A 320 11.21 -4.15 10.58
N SER A 321 11.78 -3.96 9.39
CA SER A 321 13.10 -4.49 9.03
C SER A 321 14.19 -3.90 9.92
N GLU A 322 14.14 -2.60 10.22
CA GLU A 322 15.09 -1.95 11.14
C GLU A 322 14.95 -2.51 12.56
N LYS A 323 13.72 -2.68 13.04
CA LYS A 323 13.46 -3.27 14.36
C LYS A 323 14.03 -4.69 14.47
N GLU A 324 13.82 -5.53 13.45
CA GLU A 324 14.38 -6.89 13.41
C GLU A 324 15.91 -6.85 13.34
N HIS A 325 16.49 -5.98 12.52
CA HIS A 325 17.93 -5.80 12.43
C HIS A 325 18.56 -5.43 13.78
N GLN A 326 17.97 -4.45 14.49
CA GLN A 326 18.43 -4.04 15.82
C GLN A 326 18.28 -5.13 16.87
N GLN A 327 17.27 -6.01 16.74
CA GLN A 327 17.11 -7.16 17.63
C GLN A 327 18.19 -8.21 17.36
N ILE A 328 18.45 -8.50 16.08
CA ILE A 328 19.53 -9.41 15.67
C ILE A 328 20.89 -8.90 16.16
N LEU A 329 21.19 -7.61 15.98
CA LEU A 329 22.44 -6.99 16.46
C LEU A 329 22.58 -7.09 17.98
N ARG A 330 21.53 -6.78 18.74
CA ARG A 330 21.54 -6.94 20.21
C ARG A 330 21.74 -8.39 20.63
N ASN A 331 21.13 -9.34 19.94
CA ASN A 331 21.32 -10.77 20.21
C ASN A 331 22.74 -11.22 19.89
N TYR A 332 23.36 -10.69 18.82
CA TYR A 332 24.76 -10.92 18.52
C TYR A 332 25.68 -10.31 19.59
N GLU A 333 25.44 -9.08 20.02
CA GLU A 333 26.22 -8.41 21.05
C GLU A 333 26.10 -9.15 22.41
N LYS A 334 24.89 -9.52 22.81
CA LYS A 334 24.61 -10.34 24.01
C LYS A 334 25.32 -11.69 23.93
N SER A 335 25.31 -12.31 22.75
CA SER A 335 26.03 -13.56 22.49
C SER A 335 27.53 -13.38 22.60
N ILE A 336 28.12 -12.40 21.91
CA ILE A 336 29.55 -12.11 21.96
C ILE A 336 30.00 -11.83 23.40
N ASN A 337 29.28 -10.97 24.12
CA ASN A 337 29.60 -10.64 25.51
C ASN A 337 29.50 -11.85 26.44
N THR A 338 28.52 -12.72 26.23
CA THR A 338 28.39 -13.96 27.01
C THR A 338 29.49 -14.96 26.66
N LEU A 339 29.87 -15.06 25.39
CA LEU A 339 30.93 -15.95 24.90
C LEU A 339 32.33 -15.50 25.29
N LEU A 340 32.57 -14.20 25.44
CA LEU A 340 33.83 -13.65 25.91
C LEU A 340 33.99 -13.76 27.42
N ASN A 341 32.90 -14.01 28.16
CA ASN A 341 32.95 -14.18 29.60
C ASN A 341 33.30 -15.63 29.96
N SER A 342 34.55 -15.86 30.39
CA SER A 342 35.09 -17.19 30.72
C SER A 342 34.40 -17.90 31.88
N GLU A 343 33.54 -17.19 32.63
CA GLU A 343 32.84 -17.72 33.80
C GLU A 343 31.41 -18.19 33.51
N ARG A 344 30.84 -17.87 32.34
CA ARG A 344 29.43 -18.18 32.03
C ARG A 344 29.27 -19.49 31.27
N SER A 345 28.23 -20.23 31.64
CA SER A 345 27.91 -21.52 31.03
C SER A 345 27.10 -21.36 29.74
N PHE A 346 27.22 -22.35 28.85
CA PHE A 346 26.45 -22.41 27.60
C PHE A 346 24.92 -22.40 27.79
N GLU A 347 24.43 -22.97 28.89
CA GLU A 347 23.00 -22.95 29.22
C GLU A 347 22.51 -21.55 29.63
N GLU A 348 23.38 -20.73 30.24
CA GLU A 348 23.08 -19.32 30.53
C GLU A 348 23.07 -18.49 29.25
N TRP A 349 23.92 -18.82 28.28
CA TRP A 349 23.87 -18.22 26.95
C TRP A 349 22.57 -18.53 26.22
N ILE A 350 22.11 -19.78 26.20
CA ILE A 350 20.82 -20.15 25.58
C ILE A 350 19.66 -19.43 26.25
N LYS A 351 19.58 -19.44 27.59
CA LYS A 351 18.53 -18.68 28.33
C LYS A 351 18.54 -17.19 28.02
N SER A 352 19.72 -16.63 27.73
CA SER A 352 19.87 -15.24 27.37
C SER A 352 19.33 -14.93 25.97
N LEU A 353 19.17 -15.92 25.09
CA LEU A 353 18.62 -15.71 23.74
C LEU A 353 17.08 -15.78 23.70
N ASP A 354 16.47 -16.48 24.66
CA ASP A 354 15.02 -16.61 24.81
C ASP A 354 14.38 -15.46 25.63
N SER A 355 15.17 -14.46 26.05
CA SER A 355 14.76 -13.28 26.83
C SER A 355 15.10 -11.99 26.11
#